data_AF-A0A9D1Z8J3-F1
#
_entry.id   AF-A0A9D1Z8J3-F1
#
_cell.length_a   1.000
_cell.length_b   1.000
_cell.length_c   1.000
_cell.angle_alpha   90.00
_cell.angle_beta   90.00
_cell.angle_gamma   90.00
#
_symmetry.space_group_name_H-M   'P 1'
#
loop_
_entity.id
_entity.type
_entity.pdbx_description
1 polymer ?
#
loop_
_entity_poly.entity_id
_entity_poly.type
_entity_poly.pdbx_seq_one_letter_code
_entity_poly.pdbx_strand_id
1 'polypeptide(L)'
;MMAQELIKGEETTSSGPVLGKLVAKTALFTLAGILALVLILFGVFTIFFPSFMVTVSDKLGMDKVCTYYAVSVYNRSNDISDLADVVERGYQSHSWGTVSKYGKKLINRKDFGEFCDLKDIEAENGEEGALIAGTYDQYIVGLIAEAMYRQNDEENALDTAFYLNREVFPANNAVVSLSLIVMNEGDVAFAERIYEELNTLYETVNFDSEEDGENLEMLIGMMRDFISSEGSAAEAD
;
A
#
# COMPACT_ATOMS: atom_id res chain seq x y z
N MET A 1 -46.92 72.15 -51.25
CA MET A 1 -47.91 71.57 -50.33
C MET A 1 -47.69 70.07 -50.32
N MET A 2 -47.18 69.55 -49.19
CA MET A 2 -47.20 68.16 -48.66
C MET A 2 -46.76 67.00 -49.60
N ALA A 3 -45.90 66.06 -49.23
CA ALA A 3 -45.50 65.58 -47.91
C ALA A 3 -44.09 64.94 -47.98
N GLN A 4 -43.22 65.35 -47.07
CA GLN A 4 -42.19 64.49 -46.49
C GLN A 4 -42.90 63.48 -45.59
N GLU A 5 -42.57 62.19 -45.70
CA GLU A 5 -42.16 61.36 -44.56
C GLU A 5 -41.99 59.88 -44.96
N LEU A 6 -40.99 59.24 -44.33
CA LEU A 6 -40.81 57.79 -44.14
C LEU A 6 -40.54 56.99 -45.43
N ILE A 7 -39.36 56.42 -45.66
CA ILE A 7 -38.79 55.30 -44.90
C ILE A 7 -37.27 55.43 -44.89
N LYS A 8 -36.74 55.71 -43.71
CA LYS A 8 -35.33 55.49 -43.34
C LYS A 8 -35.38 54.34 -42.35
N GLY A 9 -34.87 53.17 -42.73
CA GLY A 9 -34.81 52.05 -41.79
C GLY A 9 -34.66 50.70 -42.46
N GLU A 10 -33.41 50.28 -42.67
CA GLU A 10 -32.99 48.96 -42.23
C GLU A 10 -31.46 48.97 -42.12
N GLU A 11 -30.97 49.40 -40.95
CA GLU A 11 -29.61 49.08 -40.53
C GLU A 11 -29.55 47.58 -40.29
N THR A 12 -28.78 46.89 -41.13
CA THR A 12 -28.34 45.52 -40.89
C THR A 12 -27.46 45.49 -39.64
N THR A 13 -28.04 45.25 -38.47
CA THR A 13 -27.24 44.94 -37.29
C THR A 13 -26.78 43.48 -37.36
N SER A 14 -25.50 43.35 -37.73
CA SER A 14 -24.66 42.17 -37.56
C SER A 14 -24.70 41.68 -36.09
N SER A 15 -25.61 40.76 -35.80
CA SER A 15 -25.75 40.09 -34.49
C SER A 15 -24.87 38.85 -34.37
N GLY A 16 -23.67 38.84 -34.97
CA GLY A 16 -22.81 37.67 -35.07
C GLY A 16 -21.73 37.52 -33.98
N PRO A 17 -20.97 38.58 -33.60
CA PRO A 17 -19.79 38.41 -32.72
C PRO A 17 -20.03 38.70 -31.23
N VAL A 18 -21.03 39.52 -30.90
CA VAL A 18 -21.24 40.03 -29.52
C VAL A 18 -22.06 39.05 -28.68
N LEU A 19 -23.10 38.47 -29.28
CA LEU A 19 -23.99 37.51 -28.62
C LEU A 19 -23.28 36.20 -28.29
N GLY A 20 -22.45 35.67 -29.22
CA GLY A 20 -21.65 34.46 -28.98
C GLY A 20 -20.61 34.62 -27.87
N LYS A 21 -19.96 35.79 -27.77
CA LYS A 21 -19.05 36.12 -26.66
C LYS A 21 -19.78 36.20 -25.31
N LEU A 22 -21.02 36.68 -25.30
CA LEU A 22 -21.83 36.78 -24.09
C LEU A 22 -22.28 35.38 -23.62
N VAL A 23 -22.78 34.54 -24.53
CA VAL A 23 -23.17 33.15 -24.23
C VAL A 23 -21.99 32.33 -23.73
N ALA A 24 -20.81 32.45 -24.36
CA ALA A 24 -19.60 31.76 -23.91
C ALA A 24 -19.16 32.19 -22.50
N LYS A 25 -19.25 33.49 -22.16
CA LYS A 25 -18.94 33.98 -20.81
C LYS A 25 -19.91 33.43 -19.77
N THR A 26 -21.21 33.50 -20.06
CA THR A 26 -22.24 33.00 -19.13
C THR A 26 -22.13 31.48 -18.94
N ALA A 27 -21.94 30.72 -20.01
CA ALA A 27 -21.72 29.27 -19.92
C ALA A 27 -20.46 28.92 -19.12
N LEU A 28 -19.37 29.69 -19.29
CA LEU A 28 -18.13 29.50 -18.53
C LEU A 28 -18.34 29.77 -17.03
N PHE A 29 -19.04 30.85 -16.66
CA PHE A 29 -19.34 31.14 -15.26
C PHE A 29 -20.27 30.08 -14.64
N THR A 30 -21.28 29.63 -15.37
CA THR A 30 -22.18 28.56 -14.90
C THR A 30 -21.42 27.24 -14.74
N LEU A 31 -20.56 26.86 -15.70
CA LEU A 31 -19.71 25.67 -15.60
C LEU A 31 -18.76 25.79 -14.41
N ALA A 32 -18.10 26.93 -14.24
CA ALA A 32 -17.21 27.18 -13.10
C ALA A 32 -17.97 27.10 -11.77
N GLY A 33 -19.20 27.64 -11.71
CA GLY A 33 -20.06 27.56 -10.53
C GLY A 33 -20.48 26.12 -10.20
N ILE A 34 -20.85 25.34 -11.22
CA ILE A 34 -21.18 23.91 -11.06
C ILE A 34 -19.94 23.13 -10.60
N LEU A 35 -18.78 23.34 -11.23
CA LEU A 35 -17.54 22.70 -10.82
C LEU A 35 -17.17 23.06 -9.38
N ALA A 36 -17.29 24.33 -8.99
CA ALA A 36 -17.04 24.77 -7.62
C ALA A 36 -17.98 24.07 -6.64
N LEU A 37 -19.28 23.98 -6.95
CA LEU A 37 -20.26 23.30 -6.11
C LEU A 37 -19.99 21.79 -6.01
N VAL A 38 -19.61 21.15 -7.12
CA VAL A 38 -19.21 19.74 -7.14
C VAL A 38 -17.97 19.53 -6.28
N LEU A 39 -16.96 20.40 -6.34
CA LEU A 39 -15.76 20.29 -5.51
C LEU A 39 -16.06 20.49 -4.03
N ILE A 40 -16.97 21.41 -3.68
CA ILE A 40 -17.41 21.60 -2.29
C ILE A 40 -18.12 20.34 -1.79
N LEU A 41 -19.08 19.80 -2.56
CA LEU A 41 -19.77 18.57 -2.21
C LEU A 41 -18.78 17.41 -2.10
N PHE A 42 -17.85 17.27 -3.04
CA PHE A 42 -16.82 16.23 -3.01
C PHE A 42 -15.96 16.32 -1.74
N GLY A 43 -15.54 17.53 -1.35
CA GLY A 43 -14.80 17.75 -0.10
C GLY A 43 -15.60 17.35 1.14
N VAL A 44 -16.90 17.70 1.19
CA VAL A 44 -17.79 17.30 2.28
C VAL A 44 -17.95 15.78 2.31
N PHE A 45 -18.25 15.14 1.18
CA PHE A 45 -18.41 13.69 1.10
C PHE A 45 -17.14 12.94 1.49
N THR A 46 -15.99 13.45 1.07
CA THR A 46 -14.68 12.93 1.45
C THR A 46 -14.49 12.88 2.96
N ILE A 47 -14.95 13.93 3.65
CA ILE A 47 -14.86 14.00 5.11
C ILE A 47 -15.90 13.10 5.77
N PHE A 48 -17.14 13.02 5.29
CA PHE A 48 -18.16 12.26 6.03
C PHE A 48 -18.22 10.77 5.68
N PHE A 49 -17.74 10.36 4.50
CA PHE A 49 -17.90 9.00 3.97
C PHE A 49 -16.59 8.41 3.43
N PRO A 50 -15.53 8.28 4.25
CA PRO A 50 -14.24 7.78 3.80
C PRO A 50 -14.32 6.34 3.25
N SER A 51 -15.17 5.46 3.80
CA SER A 51 -15.34 4.09 3.30
C SER A 51 -15.90 4.04 1.86
N PHE A 52 -16.83 4.94 1.53
CA PHE A 52 -17.32 5.06 0.15
C PHE A 52 -16.21 5.55 -0.78
N MET A 53 -15.37 6.46 -0.28
CA MET A 53 -14.25 6.98 -1.05
C MET A 53 -13.18 5.93 -1.32
N VAL A 54 -12.91 5.00 -0.39
CA VAL A 54 -12.06 3.82 -0.62
C VAL A 54 -12.55 3.05 -1.86
N THR A 55 -13.82 2.66 -1.89
CA THR A 55 -14.41 1.92 -3.03
C THR A 55 -14.35 2.71 -4.34
N VAL A 56 -14.59 4.02 -4.30
CA VAL A 56 -14.53 4.86 -5.50
C VAL A 56 -13.10 4.98 -6.02
N SER A 57 -12.12 5.23 -5.14
CA SER A 57 -10.72 5.33 -5.55
C SER A 57 -10.17 4.01 -6.07
N ASP A 58 -10.56 2.90 -5.45
CA ASP A 58 -10.19 1.54 -5.87
C ASP A 58 -10.69 1.24 -7.29
N LYS A 59 -11.96 1.53 -7.57
CA LYS A 59 -12.55 1.40 -8.92
C LYS A 59 -11.90 2.29 -9.97
N LEU A 60 -11.24 3.37 -9.57
CA LEU A 60 -10.55 4.29 -10.46
C LEU A 60 -9.04 3.99 -10.58
N GLY A 61 -8.53 2.96 -9.88
CA GLY A 61 -7.10 2.63 -9.84
C GLY A 61 -6.26 3.72 -9.15
N MET A 62 -6.85 4.46 -8.22
CA MET A 62 -6.20 5.55 -7.50
C MET A 62 -5.63 5.06 -6.15
N ASP A 63 -4.70 4.11 -6.20
CA ASP A 63 -4.30 3.30 -5.04
C ASP A 63 -3.79 4.13 -3.86
N LYS A 64 -2.97 5.16 -4.11
CA LYS A 64 -2.48 6.06 -3.03
C LYS A 64 -3.60 6.85 -2.36
N VAL A 65 -4.62 7.23 -3.12
CA VAL A 65 -5.80 7.93 -2.58
C VAL A 65 -6.67 6.95 -1.81
N CYS A 66 -6.75 5.70 -2.27
CA CYS A 66 -7.40 4.61 -1.55
C CYS A 66 -6.75 4.37 -0.19
N THR A 67 -5.42 4.26 -0.12
CA THR A 67 -4.67 4.13 1.13
C THR A 67 -4.91 5.33 2.06
N TYR A 68 -4.95 6.56 1.53
CA TYR A 68 -5.26 7.74 2.34
C TYR A 68 -6.65 7.65 3.00
N TYR A 69 -7.66 7.19 2.26
CA TYR A 69 -8.99 7.01 2.83
C TYR A 69 -9.09 5.85 3.79
N ALA A 70 -8.40 4.72 3.53
CA ALA A 70 -8.29 3.62 4.48
C ALA A 70 -7.73 4.11 5.82
N VAL A 71 -6.68 4.94 5.80
CA VAL A 71 -6.14 5.58 7.01
C VAL A 71 -7.20 6.42 7.72
N SER A 72 -8.02 7.17 6.98
CA SER A 72 -9.12 7.94 7.58
C SER A 72 -10.23 7.05 8.15
N VAL A 73 -10.50 5.88 7.58
CA VAL A 73 -11.46 4.91 8.13
C VAL A 73 -10.94 4.38 9.45
N TYR A 74 -9.72 3.83 9.45
CA TYR A 74 -9.07 3.30 10.65
C TYR A 74 -8.98 4.33 11.78
N ASN A 75 -8.59 5.58 11.48
CA ASN A 75 -8.49 6.62 12.50
C ASN A 75 -9.84 6.94 13.18
N ARG A 76 -10.98 6.54 12.60
CA ARG A 76 -12.32 6.72 13.16
C ARG A 76 -12.85 5.50 13.87
N SER A 77 -12.65 4.32 13.29
CA SER A 77 -13.14 3.06 13.84
C SER A 77 -12.23 2.54 14.96
N ASN A 78 -10.92 2.72 14.81
CA ASN A 78 -9.87 2.08 15.59
C ASN A 78 -9.97 0.54 15.62
N ASP A 79 -10.60 -0.03 14.57
CA ASP A 79 -10.77 -1.46 14.37
C ASP A 79 -9.50 -2.10 13.82
N ILE A 80 -9.20 -3.34 14.22
CA ILE A 80 -8.00 -4.05 13.78
C ILE A 80 -8.09 -4.47 12.31
N SER A 81 -9.29 -4.76 11.80
CA SER A 81 -9.53 -5.11 10.41
C SER A 81 -9.27 -3.91 9.50
N ASP A 82 -9.74 -2.72 9.90
CA ASP A 82 -9.44 -1.48 9.18
C ASP A 82 -7.94 -1.12 9.25
N LEU A 83 -7.26 -1.47 10.35
CA LEU A 83 -5.82 -1.29 10.47
C LEU A 83 -5.04 -2.22 9.52
N ALA A 84 -5.45 -3.49 9.41
CA ALA A 84 -4.88 -4.44 8.48
C ALA A 84 -5.10 -4.01 7.02
N ASP A 85 -6.30 -3.54 6.66
CA ASP A 85 -6.61 -3.01 5.32
C ASP A 85 -5.71 -1.80 4.96
N VAL A 86 -5.38 -0.94 5.93
CA VAL A 86 -4.40 0.14 5.74
C VAL A 86 -3.02 -0.39 5.36
N VAL A 87 -2.56 -1.46 6.02
CA VAL A 87 -1.24 -2.05 5.78
C VAL A 87 -1.21 -2.69 4.39
N GLU A 88 -2.19 -3.52 4.05
CA GLU A 88 -2.24 -4.23 2.76
C GLU A 88 -2.42 -3.27 1.58
N ARG A 89 -3.36 -2.32 1.65
CA ARG A 89 -3.52 -1.29 0.60
C ARG A 89 -2.31 -0.38 0.53
N GLY A 90 -1.69 -0.09 1.68
CA GLY A 90 -0.45 0.65 1.75
C GLY A 90 0.66 -0.05 0.98
N TYR A 91 0.74 -1.37 1.11
CA TYR A 91 1.73 -2.19 0.43
C TYR A 91 1.47 -2.22 -1.08
N GLN A 92 0.23 -2.52 -1.50
CA GLN A 92 -0.16 -2.52 -2.92
C GLN A 92 0.11 -1.17 -3.60
N SER A 93 -0.12 -0.05 -2.91
CA SER A 93 0.13 1.30 -3.44
C SER A 93 1.60 1.79 -3.31
N HIS A 94 2.51 0.93 -2.82
CA HIS A 94 3.91 1.26 -2.55
C HIS A 94 4.09 2.44 -1.59
N SER A 95 3.14 2.60 -0.66
CA SER A 95 3.14 3.63 0.37
C SER A 95 3.92 3.15 1.60
N TRP A 96 5.21 2.85 1.44
CA TRP A 96 6.06 2.21 2.46
C TRP A 96 6.02 2.88 3.84
N GLY A 97 6.04 4.21 3.87
CA GLY A 97 5.92 4.96 5.13
C GLY A 97 4.60 4.74 5.86
N THR A 98 3.51 4.52 5.13
CA THR A 98 2.22 4.14 5.72
C THR A 98 2.29 2.71 6.25
N VAL A 99 2.80 1.77 5.46
CA VAL A 99 2.92 0.35 5.84
C VAL A 99 3.77 0.18 7.09
N SER A 100 4.97 0.75 7.13
CA SER A 100 5.84 0.68 8.33
C SER A 100 5.16 1.30 9.57
N LYS A 101 4.57 2.49 9.43
CA LYS A 101 3.94 3.21 10.55
C LYS A 101 2.73 2.48 11.12
N TYR A 102 1.81 2.05 10.26
CA TYR A 102 0.56 1.41 10.68
C TYR A 102 0.76 -0.09 10.93
N GLY A 103 1.70 -0.73 10.24
CA GLY A 103 2.14 -2.10 10.49
C GLY A 103 2.74 -2.27 11.88
N LYS A 104 3.63 -1.36 12.29
CA LYS A 104 4.13 -1.35 13.68
C LYS A 104 3.00 -1.20 14.69
N LYS A 105 1.94 -0.44 14.39
CA LYS A 105 0.76 -0.37 15.27
C LYS A 105 -0.01 -1.69 15.29
N LEU A 106 -0.15 -2.33 14.14
CA LEU A 106 -0.90 -3.58 13.97
C LEU A 106 -0.28 -4.71 14.78
N ILE A 107 1.02 -4.98 14.62
CA ILE A 107 1.69 -6.09 15.31
C ILE A 107 1.80 -5.87 16.83
N ASN A 108 1.68 -4.62 17.30
CA ASN A 108 1.66 -4.27 18.72
C ASN A 108 0.25 -4.26 19.34
N ARG A 109 -0.79 -4.62 18.56
CA ARG A 109 -2.15 -4.81 19.08
C ARG A 109 -2.20 -6.08 19.93
N LYS A 110 -2.93 -6.02 21.05
CA LYS A 110 -3.09 -7.19 21.95
C LYS A 110 -3.91 -8.31 21.32
N ASP A 111 -4.83 -7.94 20.43
CA ASP A 111 -5.72 -8.79 19.67
C ASP A 111 -5.15 -9.19 18.30
N PHE A 112 -3.85 -8.91 18.04
CA PHE A 112 -3.21 -9.23 16.76
C PHE A 112 -3.22 -10.74 16.45
N GLY A 113 -2.81 -11.59 17.40
CA GLY A 113 -2.79 -13.04 17.20
C GLY A 113 -4.18 -13.61 16.90
N GLU A 114 -5.18 -13.28 17.74
CA GLU A 114 -6.57 -13.72 17.53
C GLU A 114 -7.13 -13.25 16.17
N PHE A 115 -6.78 -12.04 15.74
CA PHE A 115 -7.17 -11.54 14.42
C PHE A 115 -6.53 -12.34 13.28
N CYS A 116 -5.25 -12.70 13.40
CA CYS A 116 -4.57 -13.51 12.39
C CYS A 116 -5.16 -14.93 12.31
N ASP A 117 -5.42 -15.55 13.45
CA ASP A 117 -6.06 -16.88 13.51
C ASP A 117 -7.43 -16.87 12.81
N LEU A 118 -8.23 -15.83 13.03
CA LEU A 118 -9.52 -15.65 12.35
C LEU A 118 -9.35 -15.50 10.83
N LYS A 119 -8.34 -14.75 10.38
CA LYS A 119 -8.03 -14.58 8.96
C LYS A 119 -7.59 -15.88 8.30
N ASP A 120 -6.81 -16.69 8.99
CA ASP A 120 -6.39 -18.00 8.50
C ASP A 120 -7.58 -18.95 8.36
N ILE A 121 -8.50 -18.96 9.33
CA ILE A 121 -9.75 -19.74 9.25
C ILE A 121 -10.62 -19.26 8.07
N GLU A 122 -10.76 -17.95 7.86
CA GLU A 122 -11.51 -17.39 6.72
C GLU A 122 -10.90 -17.85 5.38
N ALA A 123 -9.57 -17.83 5.27
CA ALA A 123 -8.83 -18.27 4.08
C ALA A 123 -9.02 -19.77 3.79
N GLU A 124 -8.95 -20.63 4.81
CA GLU A 124 -9.17 -22.08 4.68
C GLU A 124 -10.59 -22.43 4.23
N ASN A 125 -11.59 -21.64 4.66
CA ASN A 125 -12.99 -21.84 4.30
C ASN A 125 -13.34 -21.37 2.87
N GLY A 126 -12.37 -20.88 2.10
CA GLY A 126 -12.55 -20.47 0.72
C GLY A 126 -13.30 -19.14 0.57
N GLU A 127 -13.31 -18.30 1.61
CA GLU A 127 -13.74 -16.92 1.46
C GLU A 127 -12.74 -16.15 0.58
N GLU A 128 -13.26 -15.29 -0.30
CA GLU A 128 -12.51 -14.66 -1.39
C GLU A 128 -11.28 -13.87 -0.89
N GLY A 129 -10.08 -14.13 -1.43
CA GLY A 129 -8.96 -13.17 -1.40
C GLY A 129 -7.58 -13.64 -0.93
N ALA A 130 -7.43 -14.79 -0.29
CA ALA A 130 -6.15 -15.18 0.31
C ALA A 130 -5.46 -16.35 -0.41
N LEU A 131 -4.74 -16.06 -1.50
CA LEU A 131 -3.60 -16.91 -1.89
C LEU A 131 -2.42 -16.56 -0.97
N ILE A 132 -2.55 -16.88 0.32
CA ILE A 132 -1.49 -16.68 1.29
C ILE A 132 -0.73 -18.00 1.38
N ALA A 133 0.55 -17.99 1.02
CA ALA A 133 1.44 -19.09 1.34
C ALA A 133 1.85 -18.93 2.81
N GLY A 134 1.38 -19.82 3.68
CA GLY A 134 1.61 -19.74 5.14
C GLY A 134 0.44 -19.13 5.90
N THR A 135 0.72 -18.55 7.07
CA THR A 135 -0.25 -17.92 7.97
C THR A 135 -0.31 -16.41 7.77
N TYR A 136 -1.44 -15.80 8.15
CA TYR A 136 -1.70 -14.37 7.95
C TYR A 136 -0.71 -13.49 8.71
N ASP A 137 -0.28 -13.92 9.90
CA ASP A 137 0.71 -13.20 10.70
C ASP A 137 2.08 -13.15 10.01
N GLN A 138 2.56 -14.25 9.42
CA GLN A 138 3.80 -14.30 8.65
C GLN A 138 3.70 -13.43 7.39
N TYR A 139 2.56 -13.50 6.69
CA TYR A 139 2.30 -12.66 5.53
C TYR A 139 2.38 -11.17 5.88
N ILE A 140 1.59 -10.72 6.87
CA ILE A 140 1.51 -9.29 7.20
C ILE A 140 2.83 -8.78 7.80
N VAL A 141 3.52 -9.58 8.62
CA VAL A 141 4.84 -9.23 9.16
C VAL A 141 5.88 -9.11 8.03
N GLY A 142 5.83 -9.99 7.03
CA GLY A 142 6.66 -9.89 5.83
C GLY A 142 6.46 -8.58 5.07
N LEU A 143 5.21 -8.17 4.84
CA LEU A 143 4.89 -6.88 4.19
C LEU A 143 5.46 -5.68 4.96
N ILE A 144 5.40 -5.73 6.29
CA ILE A 144 5.87 -4.66 7.17
C ILE A 144 7.40 -4.60 7.15
N ALA A 145 8.06 -5.76 7.26
CA ALA A 145 9.51 -5.85 7.19
C ALA A 145 10.05 -5.34 5.85
N GLU A 146 9.44 -5.73 4.72
CA GLU A 146 9.80 -5.18 3.41
C GLU A 146 9.62 -3.66 3.40
N ALA A 147 8.50 -3.13 3.86
CA ALA A 147 8.27 -1.69 3.84
C ALA A 147 9.25 -0.90 4.71
N MET A 148 9.81 -1.50 5.76
CA MET A 148 10.91 -0.92 6.54
C MET A 148 12.22 -0.96 5.75
N TYR A 149 12.54 -2.10 5.13
CA TYR A 149 13.69 -2.24 4.25
C TYR A 149 13.68 -1.23 3.10
N ARG A 150 12.54 -1.08 2.40
CA ARG A 150 12.33 -0.10 1.31
C ARG A 150 12.49 1.37 1.76
N GLN A 151 12.49 1.63 3.07
CA GLN A 151 12.75 2.95 3.65
C GLN A 151 14.17 3.13 4.18
N ASN A 152 15.05 2.15 3.97
CA ASN A 152 16.39 2.05 4.57
C ASN A 152 16.34 2.01 6.11
N ASP A 153 15.25 1.50 6.68
CA ASP A 153 15.11 1.22 8.11
C ASP A 153 15.46 -0.26 8.38
N GLU A 154 16.68 -0.63 8.01
CA GLU A 154 17.14 -2.01 7.96
C GLU A 154 17.14 -2.71 9.32
N GLU A 155 17.42 -2.00 10.41
CA GLU A 155 17.39 -2.55 11.77
C GLU A 155 15.97 -2.98 12.15
N ASN A 156 14.98 -2.08 11.98
CA ASN A 156 13.59 -2.45 12.27
C ASN A 156 13.06 -3.49 11.26
N ALA A 157 13.52 -3.48 10.01
CA ALA A 157 13.15 -4.49 9.02
C ALA A 157 13.57 -5.90 9.46
N LEU A 158 14.82 -6.05 9.90
CA LEU A 158 15.37 -7.30 10.39
C LEU A 158 14.64 -7.76 11.66
N ASP A 159 14.53 -6.89 12.67
CA ASP A 159 13.82 -7.20 13.91
C ASP A 159 12.37 -7.62 13.66
N THR A 160 11.69 -6.95 12.74
CA THR A 160 10.30 -7.24 12.39
C THR A 160 10.18 -8.60 11.70
N ALA A 161 11.05 -8.91 10.73
CA ALA A 161 11.01 -10.21 10.03
C ALA A 161 11.23 -11.38 10.99
N PHE A 162 12.15 -11.24 11.95
CA PHE A 162 12.44 -12.28 12.94
C PHE A 162 11.45 -12.32 14.10
N TYR A 163 10.56 -11.34 14.25
CA TYR A 163 9.65 -11.20 15.40
C TYR A 163 8.90 -12.49 15.77
N LEU A 164 8.34 -13.19 14.77
CA LEU A 164 7.60 -14.44 14.96
C LEU A 164 8.47 -15.70 14.85
N ASN A 165 9.72 -15.55 14.41
CA ASN A 165 10.53 -16.63 13.86
C ASN A 165 11.74 -17.00 14.74
N ARG A 166 11.74 -16.58 16.00
CA ARG A 166 12.84 -16.89 16.96
C ARG A 166 12.65 -18.23 17.67
N GLU A 167 11.42 -18.72 17.78
CA GLU A 167 11.11 -19.99 18.48
C GLU A 167 10.51 -21.05 17.54
N VAL A 168 10.02 -20.63 16.37
CA VAL A 168 9.50 -21.47 15.29
C VAL A 168 10.04 -20.96 13.96
N PHE A 169 10.14 -21.81 12.95
CA PHE A 169 10.67 -21.41 11.64
C PHE A 169 9.92 -22.11 10.47
N PRO A 170 8.63 -21.79 10.26
CA PRO A 170 7.83 -22.43 9.22
C PRO A 170 8.32 -22.03 7.82
N ALA A 171 8.09 -22.89 6.82
CA ALA A 171 8.64 -22.74 5.47
C ALA A 171 8.28 -21.40 4.76
N ASN A 172 7.07 -20.89 5.00
CA ASN A 172 6.59 -19.64 4.39
C ASN A 172 6.52 -18.52 5.44
N ASN A 173 7.67 -18.14 5.97
CA ASN A 173 7.77 -17.11 7.01
C ASN A 173 8.24 -15.73 6.48
N ALA A 174 8.10 -14.72 7.34
CA ALA A 174 8.48 -13.34 7.02
C ALA A 174 9.97 -13.16 6.70
N VAL A 175 10.86 -13.96 7.30
CA VAL A 175 12.31 -13.92 7.04
C VAL A 175 12.62 -14.43 5.64
N VAL A 176 11.97 -15.53 5.21
CA VAL A 176 12.08 -16.04 3.84
C VAL A 176 11.63 -14.98 2.84
N SER A 177 10.47 -14.35 3.08
CA SER A 177 9.94 -13.29 2.22
C SER A 177 10.94 -12.13 2.07
N LEU A 178 11.43 -11.58 3.19
CA LEU A 178 12.42 -10.50 3.18
C LEU A 178 13.71 -10.91 2.46
N SER A 179 14.21 -12.13 2.72
CA SER A 179 15.41 -12.65 2.09
C SER A 179 15.30 -12.70 0.58
N LEU A 180 14.18 -13.21 0.05
CA LEU A 180 13.93 -13.26 -1.39
C LEU A 180 13.90 -11.88 -2.02
N ILE A 181 13.30 -10.89 -1.36
CA ILE A 181 13.27 -9.50 -1.83
C ILE A 181 14.69 -8.94 -1.88
N VAL A 182 15.46 -9.08 -0.81
CA VAL A 182 16.83 -8.56 -0.70
C VAL A 182 17.75 -9.18 -1.75
N MET A 183 17.66 -10.50 -1.95
CA MET A 183 18.40 -11.20 -3.01
C MET A 183 18.00 -10.70 -4.40
N ASN A 184 16.71 -10.48 -4.65
CA ASN A 184 16.24 -9.96 -5.94
C ASN A 184 16.69 -8.51 -6.21
N GLU A 185 16.90 -7.70 -5.16
CA GLU A 185 17.46 -6.35 -5.27
C GLU A 185 18.99 -6.35 -5.43
N GLY A 186 19.66 -7.49 -5.25
CA GLY A 186 21.12 -7.56 -5.30
C GLY A 186 21.81 -6.91 -4.09
N ASP A 187 21.10 -6.73 -2.97
CA ASP A 187 21.65 -6.06 -1.78
C ASP A 187 22.45 -7.06 -0.93
N VAL A 188 23.72 -7.22 -1.29
CA VAL A 188 24.66 -8.13 -0.62
C VAL A 188 24.88 -7.73 0.84
N ALA A 189 24.98 -6.43 1.13
CA ALA A 189 25.28 -5.95 2.48
C ALA A 189 24.15 -6.28 3.46
N PHE A 190 22.89 -6.06 3.06
CA PHE A 190 21.77 -6.43 3.91
C PHE A 190 21.52 -7.95 3.93
N ALA A 191 21.83 -8.66 2.83
CA ALA A 191 21.80 -10.13 2.80
C ALA A 191 22.79 -10.76 3.80
N GLU A 192 24.01 -10.21 3.91
CA GLU A 192 25.00 -10.64 4.91
C GLU A 192 24.46 -10.50 6.34
N ARG A 193 23.77 -9.39 6.64
CA ARG A 193 23.15 -9.18 7.96
C ARG A 193 22.05 -10.20 8.27
N ILE A 194 21.20 -10.52 7.29
CA ILE A 194 20.19 -11.58 7.45
C ILE A 194 20.88 -12.92 7.67
N TYR A 195 21.91 -13.24 6.89
CA TYR A 195 22.69 -14.47 7.03
C TYR A 195 23.33 -14.61 8.42
N GLU A 196 23.91 -13.55 8.97
CA GLU A 196 24.47 -13.54 10.33
C GLU A 196 23.41 -13.84 11.39
N GLU A 197 22.22 -13.23 11.30
CA GLU A 197 21.13 -13.48 12.24
C GLU A 197 20.60 -14.91 12.12
N LEU A 198 20.49 -15.46 10.90
CA LEU A 198 20.08 -16.85 10.67
C LEU A 198 21.09 -17.85 11.29
N ASN A 199 22.39 -17.62 11.13
CA ASN A 199 23.40 -18.49 11.76
C ASN A 199 23.36 -18.38 13.29
N THR A 200 23.17 -17.17 13.81
CA THR A 200 23.00 -16.97 15.25
C THR A 200 21.80 -17.76 15.77
N LEU A 201 20.67 -17.72 15.05
CA LEU A 201 19.49 -18.51 15.37
C LEU A 201 19.78 -20.02 15.34
N TYR A 202 20.45 -20.50 14.30
CA TYR A 202 20.83 -21.91 14.13
C TYR A 202 21.72 -22.43 15.28
N GLU A 203 22.64 -21.60 15.77
CA GLU A 203 23.55 -21.99 16.86
C GLU A 203 22.89 -21.95 18.25
N THR A 204 21.86 -21.12 18.42
CA THR A 204 21.30 -20.79 19.75
C THR A 204 19.96 -21.43 20.04
N VAL A 205 19.20 -21.81 19.00
CA VAL A 205 17.85 -22.35 19.13
C VAL A 205 17.84 -23.80 18.66
N ASN A 206 17.23 -24.65 19.48
CA ASN A 206 16.90 -26.01 19.10
C ASN A 206 15.38 -26.07 18.91
N PHE A 207 14.92 -26.05 17.66
CA PHE A 207 13.50 -26.11 17.36
C PHE A 207 12.90 -27.45 17.79
N ASP A 208 11.66 -27.40 18.28
CA ASP A 208 10.91 -28.62 18.61
C ASP A 208 10.51 -29.40 17.34
N SER A 209 10.37 -28.71 16.22
CA SER A 209 10.05 -29.26 14.89
C SER A 209 11.33 -29.49 14.08
N GLU A 210 11.53 -30.73 13.61
CA GLU A 210 12.62 -31.06 12.68
C GLU A 210 12.48 -30.29 11.35
N GLU A 211 11.24 -30.09 10.88
CA GLU A 211 10.94 -29.32 9.67
C GLU A 211 11.38 -27.85 9.79
N ASP A 212 11.24 -27.25 10.97
CA ASP A 212 11.68 -25.87 11.20
C ASP A 212 13.21 -25.75 11.10
N GLY A 213 13.93 -26.75 11.63
CA GLY A 213 15.38 -26.86 11.48
C GLY A 213 15.81 -26.98 10.01
N GLU A 214 15.14 -27.84 9.25
CA GLU A 214 15.41 -28.02 7.81
C GLU A 214 15.11 -26.75 7.00
N ASN A 215 14.01 -26.05 7.32
CA ASN A 215 13.65 -24.78 6.68
C ASN A 215 14.71 -23.69 6.94
N LEU A 216 15.21 -23.59 8.17
CA LEU A 216 16.27 -22.67 8.53
C LEU A 216 17.57 -22.99 7.77
N GLU A 217 18.00 -24.25 7.78
CA GLU A 217 19.21 -24.69 7.06
C GLU A 217 19.11 -24.41 5.55
N MET A 218 17.93 -24.63 4.96
CA MET A 218 17.68 -24.33 3.55
C MET A 218 17.88 -22.83 3.26
N LEU A 219 17.30 -21.95 4.07
CA LEU A 219 17.44 -20.50 3.87
C LEU A 219 18.89 -20.05 4.07
N ILE A 220 19.58 -20.57 5.09
CA ILE A 220 21.02 -20.31 5.31
C ILE A 220 21.83 -20.68 4.07
N GLY A 221 21.55 -21.86 3.48
CA GLY A 221 22.18 -22.31 2.24
C GLY A 221 21.94 -21.35 1.08
N MET A 222 20.69 -20.96 0.85
CA MET A 222 20.32 -20.01 -0.21
C MET A 222 21.02 -18.66 -0.06
N MET A 223 21.05 -18.10 1.15
CA MET A 223 21.69 -16.81 1.43
C MET A 223 23.19 -16.86 1.21
N ARG A 224 23.86 -17.93 1.68
CA ARG A 224 25.30 -18.14 1.46
C ARG A 224 25.65 -18.21 -0.02
N ASP A 225 24.86 -18.94 -0.79
CA ASP A 225 25.10 -19.14 -2.22
C ASP A 225 24.95 -17.81 -2.98
N PHE A 226 23.93 -17.01 -2.66
CA PHE A 226 23.72 -15.66 -3.19
C PHE A 226 24.88 -14.70 -2.87
N ILE A 227 25.28 -14.61 -1.60
CA ILE A 227 26.39 -13.74 -1.16
C ILE A 227 27.68 -14.12 -1.89
N SER A 228 27.93 -15.43 -2.04
CA SER A 228 29.12 -15.94 -2.74
C SER A 228 29.10 -15.62 -4.24
N SER A 229 27.94 -15.67 -4.90
CA SER A 229 27.84 -15.38 -6.34
C SER A 229 28.01 -13.90 -6.65
N GLU A 230 27.41 -13.01 -5.86
CA GLU A 230 27.47 -11.56 -6.10
C GLU A 230 28.81 -10.95 -5.68
N GLY A 231 29.42 -11.45 -4.58
CA GLY A 231 30.75 -11.01 -4.16
C GLY A 231 31.84 -11.30 -5.20
N SER A 232 31.74 -12.43 -5.91
CA SER A 232 32.64 -12.79 -7.01
C SER A 232 32.49 -11.87 -8.24
N ALA A 233 31.27 -11.37 -8.50
CA ALA A 233 31.02 -10.45 -9.61
C ALA A 233 31.60 -9.06 -9.33
N ALA A 234 31.56 -8.58 -8.08
CA ALA A 234 32.07 -7.27 -7.68
C ALA A 234 33.62 -7.17 -7.71
N GLU A 235 34.35 -8.29 -7.59
CA GLU A 235 35.81 -8.30 -7.70
C GLU A 235 36.33 -8.37 -9.15
N ALA A 236 35.45 -8.61 -10.13
CA ALA A 236 35.81 -8.75 -11.54
C ALA A 236 35.72 -7.45 -12.36
N ASP A 237 35.16 -6.38 -11.78
CA ASP A 237 35.02 -5.03 -12.35
C ASP A 237 36.06 -4.03 -11.80
#